data_AF-A0A1I7XDQ7-F1
#
_entry.id   AF-A0A1I7XDQ7-F1
#
_cell.length_a   1.000
_cell.length_b   1.000
_cell.length_c   1.000
_cell.angle_alpha   90.00
_cell.angle_beta   90.00
_cell.angle_gamma   90.00
#
_symmetry.space_group_name_H-M   'P 1'
#
loop_
_entity.id
_entity.type
_entity.pdbx_description
1 polymer ?
#
loop_
_entity_poly.entity_id
_entity_poly.type
_entity_poly.pdbx_seq_one_letter_code
_entity_poly.pdbx_strand_id
1 'polypeptide(L)'
;MGTTVATNALLERKGERIALFITKGFQDLLYIGNQSRPRIFDFDIKLPEVLYEEVIEVSERVIPHDETCKMNCSGEIKKTQSGKNINRKY
;
A
#
# COMPACT_ATOMS: atom_id res chain seq x y z
N MET A 1 7.04 11.21 28.20
CA MET A 1 5.58 11.05 28.40
C MET A 1 4.99 10.62 27.07
N GLY A 2 4.35 9.46 26.99
CA GLY A 2 3.57 9.08 25.80
C GLY A 2 2.22 9.79 25.85
N THR A 3 1.78 10.37 24.72
CA THR A 3 0.48 11.05 24.63
C THR A 3 -0.44 10.30 23.66
N THR A 4 -1.75 10.42 23.88
CA THR A 4 -2.79 9.81 23.04
C THR A 4 -3.24 10.72 21.90
N VAL A 5 -2.57 11.86 21.71
CA VAL A 5 -2.97 12.89 20.73
C VAL A 5 -3.02 12.33 19.32
N ALA A 6 -2.01 11.56 18.91
CA ALA A 6 -1.97 10.96 17.58
C ALA A 6 -3.12 9.96 17.35
N THR A 7 -3.41 9.11 18.34
CA THR A 7 -4.49 8.13 18.25
C THR A 7 -5.86 8.81 18.21
N ASN A 8 -6.07 9.82 19.06
CA ASN A 8 -7.33 10.57 19.08
C ASN A 8 -7.53 11.35 17.77
N ALA A 9 -6.49 11.99 17.23
CA ALA A 9 -6.56 12.66 15.94
C ALA A 9 -6.96 11.70 14.81
N LEU A 10 -6.44 10.48 14.80
CA LEU A 10 -6.82 9.46 13.82
C LEU A 10 -8.28 9.01 13.98
N LEU A 11 -8.72 8.71 15.20
CA LEU A 11 -10.09 8.28 15.49
C LEU A 11 -11.12 9.37 15.17
N GLU A 12 -10.77 10.62 15.47
CA GLU A 12 -11.62 11.80 15.21
C GLU A 12 -11.49 12.31 13.77
N ARG A 13 -10.68 11.67 12.91
CA ARG A 13 -10.38 12.11 11.54
C ARG A 13 -9.89 13.57 11.44
N LYS A 14 -9.17 14.03 12.46
CA LYS A 14 -8.55 15.36 12.53
C LYS A 14 -7.13 15.31 12.00
N GLY A 15 -7.01 15.17 10.68
CA GLY A 15 -5.74 15.21 9.96
C GLY A 15 -5.71 16.31 8.91
N GLU A 16 -4.53 16.52 8.32
CA GLU A 16 -4.37 17.35 7.13
C GLU A 16 -4.77 16.58 5.86
N ARG A 17 -5.00 17.31 4.78
CA ARG A 17 -5.30 16.73 3.46
C ARG A 17 -4.08 15.96 2.95
N ILE A 18 -4.26 14.71 2.54
CA ILE A 18 -3.17 13.84 2.06
C ILE A 18 -3.47 13.22 0.70
N ALA A 19 -2.43 13.05 -0.10
CA ALA A 19 -2.44 12.31 -1.36
C ALA A 19 -1.69 10.98 -1.20
N LEU A 20 -2.23 9.92 -1.81
CA LEU A 20 -1.64 8.59 -1.85
C LEU A 20 -0.87 8.40 -3.17
N PHE A 21 0.43 8.15 -3.08
CA PHE A 21 1.22 7.69 -4.22
C PHE A 21 1.26 6.16 -4.23
N ILE A 22 0.87 5.54 -5.34
CA ILE A 22 0.81 4.09 -5.46
C ILE A 22 1.29 3.64 -6.84
N THR A 23 1.73 2.38 -6.95
CA THR A 23 2.19 1.84 -8.23
C THR A 23 1.02 1.69 -9.21
N LYS A 24 1.29 1.94 -10.48
CA LYS A 24 0.29 1.88 -11.54
C LYS A 24 -0.41 0.51 -11.61
N GLY A 25 -1.74 0.53 -11.69
CA GLY A 25 -2.62 -0.62 -11.65
C GLY A 25 -3.07 -1.03 -10.24
N PHE A 26 -2.72 -0.25 -9.21
CA PHE A 26 -3.07 -0.53 -7.81
C PHE A 26 -3.80 0.62 -7.12
N GLN A 27 -4.35 1.59 -7.86
CA GLN A 27 -5.11 2.73 -7.33
C GLN A 27 -6.12 2.34 -6.23
N ASP A 28 -6.88 1.27 -6.45
CA ASP A 28 -7.95 0.85 -5.54
C ASP A 28 -7.49 -0.07 -4.39
N LEU A 29 -6.21 -0.40 -4.30
CA LEU A 29 -5.72 -1.46 -3.40
C LEU A 29 -6.04 -1.18 -1.93
N LEU A 30 -5.88 0.07 -1.47
CA LEU A 30 -6.22 0.45 -0.10
C LEU A 30 -7.72 0.66 0.13
N TYR A 31 -8.49 0.93 -0.93
CA TYR A 31 -9.95 1.01 -0.84
C TYR A 31 -10.58 -0.38 -0.70
N ILE A 32 -10.12 -1.34 -1.51
CA ILE A 32 -10.52 -2.76 -1.44
C ILE A 32 -10.04 -3.40 -0.14
N GLY A 33 -8.85 -3.01 0.32
CA GLY A 33 -8.20 -3.57 1.50
C GLY A 33 -7.93 -5.07 1.35
N ASN A 34 -7.96 -5.79 2.47
CA ASN A 34 -7.68 -7.23 2.51
C ASN A 34 -8.94 -8.10 2.43
N GLN A 35 -10.10 -7.50 2.08
CA GLN A 35 -11.40 -8.19 2.00
C GLN A 35 -11.79 -8.99 3.25
N SER A 36 -11.19 -8.69 4.41
CA SER A 36 -11.57 -9.34 5.67
C SER A 36 -12.98 -8.91 6.05
N ARG A 37 -13.89 -9.89 6.20
CA ARG A 37 -15.28 -9.67 6.62
C ARG A 37 -15.44 -10.12 8.08
N PRO A 38 -15.48 -9.21 9.06
CA PRO A 38 -15.69 -9.58 10.46
C PRO A 38 -16.99 -10.35 10.67
N ARG A 39 -18.03 -10.06 9.86
CA ARG A 39 -19.29 -10.80 9.80
C ARG A 39 -19.50 -11.30 8.38
N ILE A 40 -19.14 -12.56 8.13
CA ILE A 40 -19.04 -13.15 6.79
C ILE A 40 -20.41 -13.24 6.08
N PHE A 41 -21.51 -13.33 6.85
CA PHE A 41 -22.87 -13.52 6.33
C PHE A 41 -23.72 -12.24 6.23
N ASP A 42 -23.17 -11.08 6.58
CA ASP A 42 -23.88 -9.81 6.43
C ASP A 42 -24.01 -9.45 4.94
N PHE A 43 -25.24 -9.17 4.50
CA PHE A 43 -25.51 -8.66 3.16
C PHE A 43 -25.18 -7.17 3.01
N ASP A 44 -25.36 -6.37 4.07
CA ASP A 44 -25.04 -4.95 4.10
C ASP A 44 -23.63 -4.72 4.67
N ILE A 45 -22.64 -4.58 3.79
CA ILE A 45 -21.23 -4.45 4.16
C ILE A 45 -20.87 -2.97 4.22
N LYS A 46 -20.45 -2.52 5.40
CA LYS A 46 -19.94 -1.15 5.61
C LYS A 46 -18.43 -1.15 5.50
N LEU A 47 -17.90 -0.60 4.41
CA LEU A 47 -16.47 -0.38 4.26
C LEU A 47 -16.06 0.87 5.06
N PRO A 48 -14.94 0.82 5.81
CA PRO A 48 -14.36 2.02 6.41
C PRO A 48 -13.97 3.04 5.33
N GLU A 49 -14.13 4.32 5.64
CA GLU A 49 -13.65 5.40 4.76
C GLU A 49 -12.11 5.43 4.69
N VAL A 50 -11.58 5.79 3.54
CA VAL A 50 -10.13 5.98 3.33
C VAL A 50 -9.64 7.28 3.97
N LEU A 51 -8.33 7.41 4.17
CA LEU A 51 -7.71 8.61 4.77
C LEU A 51 -7.24 9.64 3.74
N TYR A 52 -7.08 9.23 2.48
CA TYR A 52 -6.56 10.06 1.40
C TYR A 52 -7.69 10.69 0.59
N GLU A 53 -7.41 11.85 -0.01
CA GLU A 53 -8.33 12.55 -0.90
C GLU A 53 -8.00 12.35 -2.39
N GLU A 54 -6.72 12.11 -2.69
CA GLU A 54 -6.22 11.96 -4.06
C GLU A 54 -5.32 10.73 -4.16
N VAL A 55 -5.37 10.03 -5.29
CA VAL A 55 -4.47 8.92 -5.59
C VAL A 55 -3.70 9.23 -6.86
N ILE A 56 -2.37 9.15 -6.78
CA ILE A 56 -1.45 9.39 -7.88
C ILE A 56 -0.74 8.09 -8.21
N GLU A 57 -0.95 7.58 -9.41
CA GLU A 57 -0.29 6.38 -9.89
C GLU A 57 1.12 6.67 -10.45
N VAL A 58 2.09 5.91 -9.98
CA VAL A 58 3.49 5.98 -10.41
C VAL A 58 3.82 4.75 -11.26
N SER A 59 4.39 4.99 -12.44
CA SER A 59 4.88 3.91 -13.31
C SER A 59 6.19 3.37 -12.75
N GLU A 60 6.05 2.42 -11.84
CA GLU A 60 7.15 1.77 -11.13
C GLU A 60 6.70 0.39 -10.66
N ARG A 61 7.63 -0.57 -10.65
CA ARG A 61 7.42 -1.89 -10.07
C ARG A 61 8.70 -2.44 -9.47
N VAL A 62 8.62 -2.88 -8.23
CA VAL A 62 9.68 -3.62 -7.54
C VAL A 62 9.30 -5.09 -7.43
N ILE A 63 10.20 -5.98 -7.82
CA ILE A 63 10.06 -7.42 -7.68
C ILE A 63 11.22 -7.92 -6.82
N PRO A 64 10.99 -8.80 -5.82
CA PRO A 64 12.07 -9.47 -5.12
C PRO A 64 13.03 -10.15 -6.10
N HIS A 65 14.34 -9.95 -5.91
CA HIS A 65 15.31 -10.67 -6.72
C HIS A 65 15.58 -12.03 -6.08
N ASP A 66 15.43 -13.08 -6.88
CA ASP A 66 15.74 -14.47 -6.50
C ASP A 66 16.62 -15.06 -7.61
N GLU A 67 17.79 -15.55 -7.24
CA GLU A 67 18.78 -16.15 -8.15
C GLU A 67 18.26 -17.45 -8.79
N THR A 68 17.31 -18.13 -8.12
CA THR A 68 16.70 -19.37 -8.63
C THR A 68 15.50 -19.10 -9.55
N CYS A 69 15.12 -17.84 -9.73
CA CYS A 69 13.96 -17.47 -10.53
C CYS A 69 14.20 -17.85 -12.00
N LYS A 70 13.46 -18.86 -12.48
CA LYS A 70 13.50 -19.33 -13.87
C LYS A 70 12.72 -18.45 -14.84
N MET A 71 12.05 -17.41 -14.34
CA MET A 71 11.35 -16.44 -15.18
C MET A 71 12.35 -15.41 -15.68
N ASN A 72 12.20 -14.98 -16.94
CA ASN A 72 13.00 -13.89 -17.52
C ASN A 72 12.59 -12.55 -16.89
N CYS A 73 13.04 -12.30 -15.66
CA CYS A 73 12.78 -11.08 -14.92
C CYS A 73 13.53 -9.92 -15.60
N SER A 74 12.84 -9.20 -16.48
CA SER A 74 13.32 -7.96 -17.09
C SER A 74 13.33 -6.83 -16.06
N GLY A 75 14.49 -6.36 -15.61
CA GLY A 75 14.61 -5.24 -14.69
C GLY A 75 16.04 -4.95 -14.26
N GLU A 76 16.29 -3.74 -13.76
CA GLU A 76 17.58 -3.38 -13.16
C GLU A 76 17.68 -3.96 -11.76
N ILE A 77 18.76 -4.71 -11.47
CA ILE A 77 19.03 -5.20 -10.12
C ILE A 77 19.57 -4.02 -9.29
N LYS A 78 18.85 -3.68 -8.21
CA LYS A 78 19.26 -2.66 -7.25
C LYS A 78 19.44 -3.29 -5.87
N LYS A 79 20.46 -2.85 -5.14
CA LYS A 79 20.64 -3.20 -3.73
C LYS A 79 19.87 -2.21 -2.87
N THR A 80 19.04 -2.75 -1.98
CA THR A 80 18.36 -1.97 -0.94
C THR A 80 19.33 -1.61 0.19
N GLN A 81 18.98 -0.61 1.01
CA GLN A 81 19.75 -0.26 2.21
C GLN A 81 19.85 -1.42 3.22
N SER A 82 18.88 -2.34 3.19
CA SER A 82 18.87 -3.56 4.00
C SER A 82 19.72 -4.71 3.42
N GLY A 83 20.48 -4.47 2.35
CA GLY A 83 21.35 -5.48 1.71
C GLY A 83 20.64 -6.49 0.81
N LYS A 84 19.31 -6.41 0.66
CA LYS A 84 18.55 -7.29 -0.26
C LYS A 84 18.62 -6.78 -1.69
N ASN A 85 18.75 -7.69 -2.64
CA ASN A 85 18.64 -7.40 -4.07
C ASN A 85 17.16 -7.32 -4.47
N ILE A 86 16.82 -6.35 -5.31
CA ILE A 86 15.49 -6.18 -5.90
C ILE A 86 15.61 -5.91 -7.40
N ASN A 87 14.65 -6.37 -8.19
CA ASN A 87 14.52 -6.02 -9.59
C ASN A 87 13.56 -4.84 -9.73
N ARG A 88 14.03 -3.74 -10.29
CA ARG A 88 13.20 -2.57 -10.59
C ARG A 88 12.80 -2.55 -12.06
N LYS A 89 11.51 -2.40 -12.33
CA LYS A 89 10.92 -2.27 -13.66
C LYS A 89 10.13 -0.96 -13.74
N TYR A 90 10.27 -0.25 -14.84
CA TYR A 90 9.57 1.00 -15.15
C TYR A 90 8.24 0.71 -15.85
#